data_AF-A0A8J3TC32-F1
#
_entry.id   AF-A0A8J3TC32-F1
#
_cell.length_a   1.000
_cell.length_b   1.000
_cell.length_c   1.000
_cell.angle_alpha   90.00
_cell.angle_beta   90.00
_cell.angle_gamma   90.00
#
_symmetry.space_group_name_H-M   'P 1'
#
loop_
_entity.id
_entity.type
_entity.pdbx_description
1 polymer ?
#
loop_
_entity_poly.entity_id
_entity_poly.type
_entity_poly.pdbx_seq_one_letter_code
_entity_poly.pdbx_strand_id
1 'polypeptide(L)'
;MSGVYSDPVLVLTLITVVLWLAVIGWRLWRRERADGEGRSARGWADEPDWDETYADGFDEAETDEDEAPDWDDEPRPAERPLPAAQRAEVAINPGKCMRFAFCEHEAPAVFKLTGDRIDYKPSVPADQVDAVAMAVKVCPARAITMKLPGVKPYLPQPPVDDDARRPVRR
;
A
#
# COMPACT_ATOMS: atom_id res chain seq x y z
N MET A 1 2.46 64.18 -0.47
CA MET A 1 1.66 62.93 -0.41
C MET A 1 1.80 62.22 -1.75
N SER A 2 2.91 61.53 -1.97
CA SER A 2 3.16 60.75 -3.19
C SER A 2 2.53 59.37 -3.01
N GLY A 3 1.36 59.17 -3.62
CA GLY A 3 0.68 57.89 -3.63
C GLY A 3 1.54 56.84 -4.35
N VAL A 4 1.84 55.75 -3.66
CA VAL A 4 2.50 54.57 -4.23
C VAL A 4 1.50 53.94 -5.21
N TYR A 5 1.48 54.42 -6.44
CA TYR A 5 0.71 53.83 -7.53
C TYR A 5 1.41 52.53 -7.91
N SER A 6 1.08 51.45 -7.20
CA SER A 6 1.56 50.12 -7.53
C SER A 6 0.94 49.76 -8.86
N ASP A 7 1.76 49.65 -9.90
CA ASP A 7 1.34 49.21 -11.23
C ASP A 7 0.52 47.91 -11.08
N PRO A 8 -0.76 47.90 -11.49
CA PRO A 8 -1.63 46.75 -11.30
C PRO A 8 -1.08 45.50 -11.99
N VAL A 9 -0.28 45.66 -13.05
CA VAL A 9 0.39 44.55 -13.74
C VAL A 9 1.51 43.97 -12.86
N LEU A 10 2.25 44.83 -12.15
CA LEU A 10 3.31 44.40 -11.24
C LEU A 10 2.71 43.68 -10.01
N VAL A 11 1.59 44.17 -9.49
CA VAL A 11 0.88 43.50 -8.39
C VAL A 11 0.36 42.12 -8.80
N LEU A 12 -0.25 42.01 -9.99
CA LEU A 12 -0.76 40.74 -10.50
C LEU A 12 0.35 39.73 -10.81
N THR A 13 1.49 40.18 -11.33
CA THR A 13 2.66 39.30 -11.56
C THR A 13 3.26 38.80 -10.24
N LEU A 14 3.36 39.65 -9.21
CA LEU A 14 3.81 39.21 -7.89
C LEU A 14 2.86 38.19 -7.26
N ILE A 15 1.54 38.43 -7.33
CA ILE A 15 0.54 37.50 -6.79
C ILE A 15 0.63 36.13 -7.49
N THR A 16 0.73 36.13 -8.82
CA THR A 16 0.81 34.88 -9.60
C THR A 16 2.10 34.11 -9.30
N VAL A 17 3.24 34.78 -9.16
CA VAL A 17 4.51 34.15 -8.76
C VAL A 17 4.41 33.55 -7.35
N VAL A 18 3.85 34.28 -6.38
CA VAL A 18 3.68 33.79 -5.00
C VAL A 18 2.77 32.56 -4.97
N LEU A 19 1.67 32.57 -5.72
CA LEU A 19 0.77 31.41 -5.83
C LEU A 19 1.48 30.20 -6.44
N TRP A 20 2.29 30.39 -7.49
CA TRP A 20 3.09 29.32 -8.08
C TRP A 20 4.11 28.74 -7.09
N LEU A 21 4.81 29.59 -6.34
CA LEU A 21 5.77 29.16 -5.32
C LEU A 21 5.08 28.41 -4.18
N ALA A 22 3.89 28.84 -3.75
CA ALA A 22 3.10 28.15 -2.73
C ALA A 22 2.66 26.75 -3.20
N VAL A 23 2.23 26.62 -4.46
CA VAL A 23 1.85 25.32 -5.04
C VAL A 23 3.06 24.39 -5.18
N ILE A 24 4.20 24.91 -5.64
CA ILE A 24 5.45 24.14 -5.76
C ILE A 24 5.93 23.70 -4.38
N GLY A 25 5.95 24.61 -3.40
CA GLY A 25 6.32 24.31 -2.02
C GLY A 25 5.41 23.27 -1.38
N TRP A 26 4.09 23.40 -1.56
CA TRP A 26 3.12 22.41 -1.08
C TRP A 26 3.34 21.03 -1.73
N ARG A 27 3.62 20.99 -3.04
CA ARG A 27 3.87 19.73 -3.76
C ARG A 27 5.16 19.04 -3.32
N LEU A 28 6.20 19.81 -3.00
CA LEU A 28 7.47 19.28 -2.48
C LEU A 28 7.29 18.76 -1.05
N TRP A 29 6.67 19.54 -0.17
CA TRP A 29 6.42 19.15 1.22
C TRP A 29 5.49 17.93 1.36
N ARG A 30 4.49 17.80 0.47
CA ARG A 30 3.61 16.62 0.45
C ARG A 30 4.37 15.32 0.18
N ARG A 31 5.53 15.39 -0.49
CA ARG A 31 6.36 14.23 -0.79
C ARG A 31 7.14 13.76 0.45
N GLU A 32 7.57 14.67 1.30
CA GLU A 32 8.38 14.37 2.49
C GLU A 32 7.53 13.75 3.63
N ARG A 33 6.24 14.09 3.72
CA ARG A 33 5.33 13.48 4.72
C ARG A 33 4.99 12.01 4.47
N ALA A 34 5.26 11.47 3.28
CA ALA A 34 5.07 10.04 3.02
C ALA A 34 6.18 9.17 3.63
N ASP A 35 7.34 9.75 3.95
CA ASP A 35 8.54 9.00 4.37
C ASP A 35 8.89 9.17 5.87
N GLY A 36 8.18 10.04 6.60
CA GLY A 36 8.55 10.48 7.95
C GLY A 36 8.07 9.63 9.13
N GLU A 37 7.08 8.74 8.96
CA GLU A 37 6.44 8.02 10.08
C GLU A 37 6.86 6.53 10.19
N GLY A 38 8.01 6.16 9.59
CA GLY A 38 8.43 4.75 9.50
C GLY A 38 9.78 4.41 10.10
N ARG A 39 10.63 5.41 10.41
CA ARG A 39 12.00 5.14 10.88
C ARG A 39 12.10 5.25 12.40
N SER A 40 11.28 4.48 13.11
CA SER A 40 11.64 4.09 14.47
C SER A 40 12.69 3.00 14.36
N ALA A 41 13.94 3.39 14.58
CA ALA A 41 15.06 2.48 14.78
C ALA A 41 14.80 1.67 16.05
N ARG A 42 14.09 0.54 15.92
CA ARG A 42 14.25 -0.57 16.85
C ARG A 42 15.33 -1.46 16.28
N GLY A 43 16.50 -1.37 16.89
CA GLY A 43 17.59 -2.31 16.67
C GLY A 43 17.09 -3.70 17.00
N TRP A 44 17.06 -4.56 15.99
CA TRP A 44 17.00 -6.01 16.15
C TRP A 44 18.44 -6.44 16.44
N ALA A 45 18.84 -6.32 17.70
CA ALA A 45 20.13 -6.76 18.18
C ALA A 45 19.94 -7.31 19.59
N ASP A 46 19.06 -8.31 19.71
CA ASP A 46 18.88 -9.22 20.85
C ASP A 46 17.97 -10.36 20.34
N GLU A 47 18.45 -11.12 19.34
CA GLU A 47 17.87 -12.44 19.08
C GLU A 47 18.44 -13.38 20.16
N PRO A 48 17.60 -13.98 21.02
CA PRO A 48 18.09 -15.00 21.93
C PRO A 48 18.60 -16.19 21.12
N ASP A 49 19.79 -16.65 21.49
CA ASP A 49 20.43 -17.88 21.02
C ASP A 49 19.54 -19.07 21.40
N TRP A 50 18.83 -19.60 20.40
CA TRP A 50 17.94 -20.75 20.57
C TRP A 50 18.68 -22.10 20.52
N ASP A 51 20.02 -22.13 20.46
CA ASP A 51 20.78 -23.36 20.32
C ASP A 51 21.20 -24.03 21.66
N GLU A 52 21.02 -23.39 22.82
CA GLU A 52 21.56 -23.92 24.11
C GLU A 52 20.55 -24.57 25.08
N THR A 53 19.23 -24.50 24.85
CA THR A 53 18.25 -25.07 25.82
C THR A 53 17.48 -26.31 25.34
N TYR A 54 17.79 -26.82 24.15
CA TYR A 54 17.15 -28.02 23.59
C TYR A 54 18.04 -29.28 23.67
N ALA A 55 19.00 -29.31 24.60
CA ALA A 55 19.95 -30.41 24.73
C ALA A 55 19.70 -31.35 25.93
N ASP A 56 18.79 -31.01 26.85
CA ASP A 56 18.59 -31.78 28.08
C ASP A 56 17.16 -32.36 28.15
N GLY A 57 17.06 -33.67 27.94
CA GLY A 57 15.94 -34.48 28.44
C GLY A 57 14.86 -34.86 27.44
N PHE A 58 15.21 -35.68 26.45
CA PHE A 58 14.25 -36.61 25.85
C PHE A 58 14.58 -38.00 26.39
N ASP A 59 14.07 -38.32 27.58
CA ASP A 59 13.90 -39.71 28.00
C ASP A 59 12.98 -40.37 26.96
N GLU A 60 13.46 -41.45 26.34
CA GLU A 60 12.75 -42.30 25.40
C GLU A 60 11.55 -42.98 26.09
N ALA A 61 10.50 -42.21 26.35
CA ALA A 61 9.17 -42.76 26.45
C ALA A 61 8.75 -43.09 25.03
N GLU A 62 8.62 -44.37 24.72
CA GLU A 62 8.00 -44.90 23.51
C GLU A 62 6.65 -44.22 23.30
N THR A 63 6.64 -43.11 22.56
CA THR A 63 5.43 -42.48 22.06
C THR A 63 5.06 -43.25 20.81
N ASP A 64 4.02 -44.08 20.92
CA ASP A 64 3.38 -44.77 19.82
C ASP A 64 3.27 -43.83 18.60
N GLU A 65 3.99 -44.16 17.53
CA GLU A 65 4.22 -43.29 16.35
C GLU A 65 3.01 -43.17 15.42
N ASP A 66 1.84 -43.65 15.83
CA ASP A 66 0.66 -43.79 14.98
C ASP A 66 -0.45 -42.83 15.43
N GLU A 67 -0.28 -41.52 15.17
CA GLU A 67 -1.30 -40.60 14.63
C GLU A 67 -0.78 -39.16 14.77
N ALA A 68 0.09 -38.71 13.87
CA ALA A 68 0.24 -37.26 13.70
C ALA A 68 -1.15 -36.72 13.33
N PRO A 69 -1.68 -35.69 14.03
CA PRO A 69 -2.96 -35.10 13.67
C PRO A 69 -2.91 -34.69 12.20
N ASP A 70 -3.84 -35.20 11.40
CA ASP A 70 -3.99 -34.83 10.00
C ASP A 70 -4.38 -33.35 9.94
N TRP A 71 -3.37 -32.48 9.85
CA TRP A 71 -3.56 -31.05 9.67
C TRP A 71 -4.13 -30.70 8.28
N ASP A 72 -4.30 -31.67 7.37
CA ASP A 72 -4.90 -31.48 6.06
C ASP A 72 -6.44 -31.63 6.07
N ASP A 73 -7.03 -32.07 7.20
CA ASP A 73 -8.49 -32.19 7.39
C ASP A 73 -9.17 -30.90 7.87
N GLU A 74 -8.39 -29.84 8.18
CA GLU A 74 -8.99 -28.54 8.45
C GLU A 74 -9.59 -28.01 7.13
N PRO A 75 -10.92 -27.83 7.03
CA PRO A 75 -11.51 -27.31 5.81
C PRO A 75 -10.93 -25.92 5.61
N ARG A 76 -10.06 -25.78 4.59
CA ARG A 76 -9.47 -24.49 4.20
C ARG A 76 -10.57 -23.45 4.31
N PRO A 77 -10.47 -22.46 5.21
CA PRO A 77 -11.58 -21.56 5.49
C PRO A 77 -12.06 -21.02 4.16
N ALA A 78 -13.26 -21.45 3.78
CA ALA A 78 -13.82 -21.28 2.44
C ALA A 78 -13.48 -19.87 1.99
N GLU A 79 -12.72 -19.77 0.91
CA GLU A 79 -12.19 -18.52 0.37
C GLU A 79 -13.23 -17.45 0.58
N ARG A 80 -12.97 -16.56 1.54
CA ARG A 80 -13.94 -15.59 2.01
C ARG A 80 -14.52 -14.91 0.78
N PRO A 81 -15.85 -14.94 0.55
CA PRO A 81 -16.43 -14.43 -0.68
C PRO A 81 -15.83 -13.07 -0.99
N LEU A 82 -15.03 -13.02 -2.07
CA LEU A 82 -14.35 -11.81 -2.49
C LEU A 82 -15.45 -10.75 -2.63
N PRO A 83 -15.39 -9.63 -1.89
CA PRO A 83 -16.44 -8.65 -1.87
C PRO A 83 -16.79 -8.24 -3.31
N ALA A 84 -18.00 -8.58 -3.72
CA ALA A 84 -18.51 -8.42 -5.06
C ALA A 84 -18.28 -6.98 -5.54
N ALA A 85 -17.65 -6.85 -6.71
CA ALA A 85 -17.54 -5.62 -7.49
C ALA A 85 -16.83 -4.43 -6.81
N GLN A 86 -15.72 -4.65 -6.09
CA GLN A 86 -14.81 -3.54 -5.79
C GLN A 86 -14.19 -3.03 -7.09
N ARG A 87 -14.69 -1.89 -7.58
CA ARG A 87 -14.12 -1.20 -8.74
C ARG A 87 -12.88 -0.44 -8.28
N ALA A 88 -11.70 -0.76 -8.78
CA ALA A 88 -10.52 0.01 -8.48
C ALA A 88 -10.51 1.32 -9.29
N GLU A 89 -10.18 2.42 -8.62
CA GLU A 89 -9.84 3.67 -9.28
C GLU A 89 -8.35 3.68 -9.62
N VAL A 90 -8.02 3.96 -10.88
CA VAL A 90 -6.65 3.99 -11.38
C VAL A 90 -6.34 5.38 -11.92
N ALA A 91 -5.15 5.88 -11.63
CA ALA A 91 -4.63 7.13 -12.16
C ALA A 91 -3.16 6.96 -12.56
N ILE A 92 -2.80 7.46 -13.75
CA ILE A 92 -1.42 7.46 -14.24
C ILE A 92 -0.87 8.87 -14.22
N ASN A 93 0.35 9.04 -13.71
CA ASN A 93 1.08 10.30 -13.76
C ASN A 93 1.95 10.37 -15.03
N PRO A 94 1.58 11.19 -16.05
CA PRO A 94 2.34 11.27 -17.30
C PRO A 94 3.73 11.87 -17.12
N GLY A 95 3.97 12.67 -16.07
CA GLY A 95 5.29 13.25 -15.78
C GLY A 95 6.30 12.25 -15.18
N LYS A 96 5.83 11.08 -14.72
CA LYS A 96 6.70 9.98 -14.27
C LYS A 96 6.70 8.80 -15.24
N CYS A 97 5.72 8.70 -16.13
CA CYS A 97 5.60 7.56 -17.03
C CYS A 97 6.71 7.59 -18.10
N MET A 98 7.61 6.61 -18.03
CA MET A 98 8.69 6.42 -19.01
C MET A 98 8.31 5.51 -20.19
N ARG A 99 7.02 5.14 -20.31
CA ARG A 99 6.46 4.39 -21.46
C ARG A 99 7.08 3.02 -21.75
N PHE A 100 7.50 2.31 -20.69
CA PHE A 100 8.03 0.94 -20.82
C PHE A 100 7.00 -0.12 -21.25
N ALA A 101 5.71 0.23 -21.41
CA ALA A 101 4.62 -0.67 -21.83
C ALA A 101 4.34 -1.91 -20.96
N PHE A 102 5.03 -2.11 -19.83
CA PHE A 102 4.74 -3.25 -18.93
C PHE A 102 3.29 -3.29 -18.42
N CYS A 103 2.69 -2.12 -18.19
CA CYS A 103 1.28 -2.04 -17.79
C CYS A 103 0.30 -2.52 -18.88
N GLU A 104 0.64 -2.36 -20.15
CA GLU A 104 -0.14 -2.89 -21.26
C GLU A 104 0.03 -4.41 -21.40
N HIS A 105 1.22 -4.94 -21.12
CA HIS A 105 1.44 -6.39 -21.16
C HIS A 105 0.63 -7.14 -20.10
N GLU A 106 0.57 -6.60 -18.87
CA GLU A 106 -0.19 -7.21 -17.77
C GLU A 106 -1.69 -6.98 -17.87
N ALA A 107 -2.12 -5.81 -18.33
CA ALA A 107 -3.54 -5.45 -18.38
C ALA A 107 -3.91 -4.71 -19.69
N PRO A 108 -3.91 -5.43 -20.83
CA PRO A 108 -4.20 -4.83 -22.15
C PRO A 108 -5.65 -4.33 -22.29
N ALA A 109 -6.55 -4.83 -21.43
CA ALA A 109 -7.94 -4.40 -21.38
C ALA A 109 -8.14 -3.03 -20.71
N VAL A 110 -7.16 -2.59 -19.92
CA VAL A 110 -7.19 -1.37 -19.09
C VAL A 110 -6.23 -0.31 -19.61
N PHE A 111 -5.02 -0.69 -19.97
CA PHE A 111 -3.97 0.21 -20.44
C PHE A 111 -3.67 -0.02 -21.92
N LYS A 112 -3.60 1.07 -22.69
CA LYS A 112 -3.17 1.05 -24.08
C LYS A 112 -2.14 2.13 -24.30
N LEU A 113 -0.97 1.76 -24.82
CA LEU A 113 0.05 2.72 -25.20
C LEU A 113 -0.09 3.04 -26.69
N THR A 114 -0.60 4.23 -27.00
CA THR A 114 -0.71 4.73 -28.37
C THR A 114 0.46 5.68 -28.65
N GLY A 115 1.58 5.12 -29.13
CA GLY A 115 2.76 5.91 -29.50
C GLY A 115 3.34 6.72 -28.35
N ASP A 116 3.07 8.03 -28.30
CA ASP A 116 3.55 8.96 -27.28
C ASP A 116 2.59 9.13 -26.08
N ARG A 117 1.37 8.60 -26.18
CA ARG A 117 0.31 8.75 -25.18
C ARG A 117 -0.10 7.40 -24.59
N ILE A 118 -0.49 7.44 -23.32
CA ILE A 118 -1.04 6.29 -22.61
C ILE A 118 -2.53 6.54 -22.36
N ASP A 119 -3.37 5.70 -22.94
CA ASP A 119 -4.80 5.66 -22.72
C ASP A 119 -5.11 4.63 -21.65
N TYR A 120 -6.00 4.97 -20.72
CA TYR A 120 -6.39 4.03 -19.68
C TYR A 120 -7.81 4.25 -19.19
N LYS A 121 -8.41 3.18 -18.66
CA LYS A 121 -9.72 3.26 -17.99
C LYS A 121 -9.52 3.62 -16.52
N PRO A 122 -10.07 4.76 -16.03
CA PRO A 122 -9.90 5.18 -14.64
C PRO A 122 -10.73 4.32 -13.67
N SER A 123 -11.78 3.65 -14.14
CA SER A 123 -12.58 2.72 -13.34
C SER A 123 -12.39 1.30 -13.89
N VAL A 124 -11.86 0.42 -13.04
CA VAL A 124 -11.52 -0.96 -13.38
C VAL A 124 -12.49 -1.91 -12.69
N PRO A 125 -13.11 -2.87 -13.39
CA PRO A 125 -13.99 -3.88 -12.78
C PRO A 125 -13.19 -4.85 -11.90
N ALA A 126 -13.84 -5.45 -10.90
CA ALA A 126 -13.21 -6.35 -9.92
C ALA A 126 -12.37 -7.46 -10.58
N ASP A 127 -12.85 -8.03 -11.69
CA ASP A 127 -12.18 -9.11 -12.43
C ASP A 127 -10.80 -8.71 -13.01
N GLN A 128 -10.52 -7.41 -13.11
CA GLN A 128 -9.27 -6.88 -13.65
C GLN A 128 -8.43 -6.15 -12.59
N VAL A 129 -8.88 -6.11 -11.33
CA VAL A 129 -8.17 -5.41 -10.25
C VAL A 129 -6.83 -6.08 -9.96
N ASP A 130 -6.76 -7.42 -9.97
CA ASP A 130 -5.51 -8.15 -9.71
C ASP A 130 -4.47 -7.90 -10.81
N ALA A 131 -4.90 -7.92 -12.08
CA ALA A 131 -4.05 -7.59 -13.22
C ALA A 131 -3.51 -6.14 -13.12
N VAL A 132 -4.36 -5.20 -12.71
CA VAL A 132 -3.96 -3.81 -12.49
C VAL A 132 -3.03 -3.67 -11.28
N ALA A 133 -3.26 -4.42 -10.20
CA ALA A 133 -2.39 -4.43 -9.03
C ALA A 133 -0.98 -4.94 -9.39
N MET A 134 -0.89 -5.96 -10.27
CA MET A 134 0.37 -6.44 -10.82
C MET A 134 1.02 -5.39 -11.73
N ALA A 135 0.24 -4.73 -12.59
CA ALA A 135 0.71 -3.63 -13.43
C ALA A 135 1.33 -2.47 -12.60
N VAL A 136 0.76 -2.16 -11.43
CA VAL A 136 1.31 -1.18 -10.48
C VAL A 136 2.66 -1.62 -9.92
N LYS A 137 2.81 -2.91 -9.58
CA LYS A 137 4.05 -3.47 -9.02
C LYS A 137 5.18 -3.55 -10.05
N VAL A 138 4.87 -3.95 -11.28
CA VAL A 138 5.87 -4.11 -12.35
C VAL A 138 6.34 -2.79 -12.94
N CYS A 139 5.61 -1.68 -12.72
CA CYS A 139 5.94 -0.37 -13.26
C CYS A 139 7.27 0.17 -12.68
N PRO A 140 8.37 0.23 -13.46
CA PRO A 140 9.69 0.65 -12.93
C PRO A 140 9.69 2.11 -12.46
N ALA A 141 8.91 2.95 -13.15
CA ALA A 141 8.80 4.37 -12.85
C ALA A 141 7.79 4.68 -11.72
N ARG A 142 7.07 3.67 -11.22
CA ARG A 142 6.01 3.79 -10.20
C ARG A 142 5.05 4.95 -10.51
N ALA A 143 4.65 5.04 -11.78
CA ALA A 143 3.83 6.13 -12.30
C ALA A 143 2.32 5.90 -12.11
N ILE A 144 1.93 4.68 -11.73
CA ILE A 144 0.54 4.24 -11.61
C ILE A 144 0.13 4.30 -10.13
N THR A 145 -1.00 4.91 -9.86
CA THR A 145 -1.64 4.97 -8.54
C THR A 145 -2.97 4.24 -8.63
N MET A 146 -3.24 3.36 -7.67
CA MET A 146 -4.50 2.62 -7.59
C MET A 146 -5.13 2.84 -6.22
N LYS A 147 -6.46 3.04 -6.18
CA LYS A 147 -7.25 3.10 -4.96
C LYS A 147 -8.35 2.05 -5.04
N LEU A 148 -8.37 1.14 -4.08
CA LEU A 148 -9.49 0.22 -3.91
C LEU A 148 -10.51 0.84 -2.94
N PRO A 149 -11.74 1.13 -3.38
CA PRO A 149 -12.79 1.55 -2.48
C PRO A 149 -13.17 0.38 -1.57
N GLY A 150 -13.00 0.54 -0.26
CA GLY A 150 -13.42 -0.46 0.74
C GLY A 150 -12.30 -1.11 1.53
N VAL A 151 -11.03 -0.92 1.16
CA VAL A 151 -9.90 -1.33 2.00
C VAL A 151 -9.71 -0.27 3.07
N LYS A 152 -10.27 -0.50 4.27
CA LYS A 152 -9.90 0.29 5.45
C LYS A 152 -8.40 0.06 5.68
N PRO A 153 -7.55 1.10 5.70
CA PRO A 153 -6.15 0.92 6.07
C PRO A 153 -6.14 0.22 7.43
N TYR A 154 -5.35 -0.84 7.54
CA TYR A 154 -5.23 -1.60 8.79
C TYR A 154 -4.69 -0.65 9.86
N LEU A 155 -5.60 -0.09 10.65
CA LEU A 155 -5.27 0.53 11.91
C LEU A 155 -4.85 -0.63 12.82
N PRO A 156 -3.68 -0.55 13.48
CA PRO A 156 -3.34 -1.54 14.51
C PRO A 156 -4.51 -1.59 15.47
N GLN A 157 -5.08 -2.79 15.67
CA GLN A 157 -6.14 -2.95 16.64
C GLN A 157 -5.56 -2.51 18.00
N PRO A 158 -6.25 -1.64 18.75
CA PRO A 158 -5.81 -1.30 20.09
C PRO A 158 -5.61 -2.59 20.88
N PRO A 159 -4.61 -2.67 21.78
CA PRO A 159 -4.40 -3.85 22.60
C PRO A 159 -5.72 -4.26 23.24
N VAL A 160 -6.22 -5.44 22.88
CA VAL A 160 -7.39 -6.03 23.53
C VAL A 160 -6.92 -6.58 24.86
N ASP A 161 -7.52 -6.11 25.95
CA ASP A 161 -7.27 -6.63 27.28
C ASP A 161 -7.87 -8.04 27.38
N ASP A 162 -7.02 -9.06 27.40
CA ASP A 162 -7.42 -10.47 27.40
C ASP A 162 -8.22 -10.86 28.67
N ASP A 163 -8.08 -10.08 29.75
CA ASP A 163 -8.84 -10.30 30.99
C ASP A 163 -10.35 -10.09 30.80
N ALA A 164 -10.76 -9.22 29.86
CA ALA A 164 -12.16 -9.01 29.52
C ALA A 164 -12.77 -10.17 28.71
N ARG A 165 -11.94 -11.02 28.10
CA ARG A 165 -12.36 -12.14 27.25
C ARG A 165 -12.50 -13.45 28.01
N ARG A 166 -12.01 -13.51 29.25
CA ARG A 166 -12.10 -14.73 30.07
C ARG A 166 -13.56 -15.04 30.37
N PRO A 167 -14.15 -16.11 29.83
CA PRO A 167 -15.50 -16.49 30.20
C PRO A 167 -15.49 -16.80 31.70
N VAL A 168 -16.40 -16.16 32.44
CA VAL A 168 -16.62 -16.45 33.86
C VAL A 168 -17.11 -17.90 33.93
N ARG A 169 -16.21 -18.85 34.22
CA ARG A 169 -16.61 -20.22 34.56
C ARG A 169 -17.47 -20.12 35.81
N ARG A 170 -18.77 -20.38 35.66
CA ARG A 170 -19.74 -20.53 36.76
C ARG A 170 -19.71 -21.95 37.30
#